data_AF-A0A7C2LX38-F1
#
_entry.id   AF-A0A7C2LX38-F1
#
_cell.length_a   1.000
_cell.length_b   1.000
_cell.length_c   1.000
_cell.angle_alpha   90.00
_cell.angle_beta   90.00
_cell.angle_gamma   90.00
#
_symmetry.space_group_name_H-M   'P 1'
#
loop_
_entity.id
_entity.type
_entity.pdbx_description
1 polymer ?
#
loop_
_entity_poly.entity_id
_entity_poly.type
_entity_poly.pdbx_seq_one_letter_code
_entity_poly.pdbx_strand_id
1 'polypeptide(L)'
;MPDPVLELLARSLAAWGIAGEVQREGSGGVRLEAAGRTLRVARAAPDLPFRWTVAENGRTRGCMGIPGLLRTVRSGLDPAWRPVRLRIAPLPLVPP
;
A
#
# COMPACT_ATOMS: atom_id res chain seq x y z
N MET A 1 3.62 17.62 -14.31
CA MET A 1 4.04 17.51 -12.89
C MET A 1 4.36 16.06 -12.59
N PRO A 2 5.42 15.77 -11.81
CA PRO A 2 5.63 14.42 -11.27
C PRO A 2 4.41 14.01 -10.42
N ASP A 3 4.02 12.74 -10.53
CA ASP A 3 2.88 12.21 -9.78
C ASP A 3 3.31 12.00 -8.32
N PRO A 4 2.72 12.72 -7.35
CA PRO A 4 3.15 12.64 -5.95
C PRO A 4 3.05 11.22 -5.38
N VAL A 5 2.11 10.40 -5.87
CA VAL A 5 1.95 9.02 -5.41
C VAL A 5 3.07 8.15 -5.97
N LEU A 6 3.46 8.33 -7.23
CA LEU A 6 4.57 7.60 -7.84
C LEU A 6 5.88 7.89 -7.12
N GLU A 7 6.17 9.17 -6.87
CA GLU A 7 7.37 9.57 -6.15
C GLU A 7 7.38 9.05 -4.71
N LEU A 8 6.24 9.14 -4.01
CA LEU A 8 6.11 8.60 -2.66
C LEU A 8 6.37 7.09 -2.63
N LEU A 9 5.84 6.33 -3.58
CA LEU A 9 6.04 4.88 -3.65
C LEU A 9 7.50 4.55 -3.93
N ALA A 10 8.15 5.23 -4.87
CA ALA A 10 9.57 5.04 -5.17
C ALA A 10 10.46 5.32 -3.95
N ARG A 11 10.24 6.46 -3.27
CA ARG A 11 10.97 6.81 -2.03
C ARG A 11 10.69 5.81 -0.91
N SER A 12 9.47 5.26 -0.84
CA SER A 12 9.12 4.26 0.18
C SER A 12 9.83 2.93 -0.05
N LEU A 13 9.98 2.47 -1.30
CA LEU A 13 10.78 1.27 -1.61
C LEU A 13 12.22 1.42 -1.15
N ALA A 14 12.84 2.57 -1.47
CA ALA A 14 14.18 2.90 -1.02
C ALA A 14 14.28 2.91 0.51
N ALA A 15 13.32 3.54 1.20
CA ALA A 15 13.28 3.60 2.66
C ALA A 15 13.09 2.22 3.33
N TRP A 16 12.46 1.27 2.64
CA TRP A 16 12.30 -0.11 3.12
C TRP A 16 13.46 -1.03 2.72
N GLY A 17 14.43 -0.54 1.95
CA GLY A 17 15.53 -1.36 1.42
C GLY A 17 15.07 -2.42 0.42
N ILE A 18 13.94 -2.21 -0.25
CA ILE A 18 13.40 -3.14 -1.24
C ILE A 18 13.89 -2.72 -2.62
N ALA A 19 14.70 -3.57 -3.25
CA ALA A 19 15.08 -3.39 -4.65
C ALA A 19 13.87 -3.64 -5.56
N GLY A 20 13.47 -2.62 -6.31
CA GLY A 20 12.33 -2.68 -7.21
C GLY A 20 12.11 -1.39 -7.99
N GLU A 21 11.16 -1.45 -8.91
CA GLU A 21 10.81 -0.34 -9.80
C GLU A 21 9.37 0.11 -9.60
N VAL A 22 9.15 1.41 -9.82
CA VAL A 22 7.83 2.02 -9.81
C VAL A 22 7.61 2.70 -11.15
N GLN A 23 6.61 2.24 -11.89
CA GLN A 23 6.32 2.71 -13.24
C GLN A 23 4.88 3.21 -13.34
N ARG A 24 4.67 4.30 -14.08
CA ARG A 24 3.32 4.76 -14.40
C ARG A 24 2.76 3.91 -15.53
N GLU A 25 1.52 3.44 -15.39
CA GLU A 25 0.81 2.79 -16.48
C GLU A 25 0.01 3.82 -17.28
N GLY A 26 -0.14 3.59 -18.60
CA GLY A 26 -0.91 4.46 -19.50
C GLY A 26 -2.37 4.67 -19.07
N SER A 27 -2.93 3.76 -18.27
CA SER A 27 -4.28 3.86 -17.67
C SER A 27 -4.40 4.84 -16.50
N GLY A 28 -3.30 5.48 -16.07
CA GLY A 28 -3.27 6.36 -14.90
C GLY A 28 -3.04 5.64 -13.56
N GLY A 29 -2.82 4.33 -13.59
CA GLY A 29 -2.33 3.55 -12.45
C GLY A 29 -0.81 3.59 -12.31
N VAL A 30 -0.31 2.95 -11.25
CA VAL A 30 1.10 2.76 -10.95
C VAL A 30 1.36 1.27 -10.78
N ARG A 31 2.36 0.75 -11.49
CA ARG A 31 2.88 -0.61 -11.31
C ARG A 31 4.11 -0.58 -10.42
N LEU A 32 4.19 -1.53 -9.50
CA LEU A 32 5.38 -1.79 -8.70
C LEU A 32 5.86 -3.21 -8.96
N GLU A 33 7.16 -3.37 -9.20
CA GLU A 33 7.80 -4.67 -9.38
C GLU A 33 8.97 -4.78 -8.41
N ALA A 34 8.93 -5.74 -7.49
CA ALA A 34 10.00 -6.00 -6.54
C ALA A 34 9.98 -7.45 -6.04
N ALA A 35 11.15 -8.03 -5.79
CA ALA A 35 11.28 -9.38 -5.23
C ALA A 35 10.45 -10.46 -5.98
N GLY A 36 10.32 -10.35 -7.30
CA GLY A 36 9.52 -11.27 -8.13
C GLY A 36 8.00 -11.11 -7.99
N ARG A 37 7.53 -10.02 -7.38
CA ARG A 37 6.12 -9.72 -7.16
C ARG A 37 5.74 -8.44 -7.88
N THR A 38 4.54 -8.44 -8.46
CA THR A 38 4.00 -7.28 -9.17
C THR A 38 2.73 -6.81 -8.48
N LEU A 39 2.69 -5.52 -8.12
CA LEU A 39 1.50 -4.86 -7.60
C LEU A 39 1.04 -3.78 -8.57
N ARG A 40 -0.28 -3.60 -8.64
CA ARG A 40 -0.89 -2.49 -9.37
C ARG A 40 -1.68 -1.61 -8.41
N VAL A 41 -1.32 -0.35 -8.34
CA VAL A 41 -2.02 0.69 -7.58
C VAL A 41 -2.82 1.53 -8.56
N ALA A 42 -4.12 1.68 -8.33
CA ALA A 42 -4.98 2.53 -9.14
C ALA A 42 -5.84 3.43 -8.25
N ARG A 43 -6.40 4.48 -8.85
CA ARG A 43 -7.53 5.18 -8.24
C ARG A 43 -8.70 4.21 -8.17
N ALA A 44 -9.37 4.20 -7.01
CA ALA A 44 -10.62 3.48 -6.89
C ALA A 44 -11.72 4.18 -7.71
N ALA A 45 -12.77 3.44 -8.05
CA ALA A 45 -13.97 4.01 -8.63
C ALA A 45 -14.63 5.00 -7.64
N PRO A 46 -15.24 6.10 -8.14
CA PRO A 46 -15.71 7.20 -7.30
C PRO A 46 -16.88 6.84 -6.37
N ASP A 47 -17.56 5.72 -6.63
CA ASP A 47 -18.67 5.16 -5.85
C ASP A 47 -18.20 4.30 -4.67
N LEU A 48 -16.90 4.06 -4.53
CA LEU A 48 -16.34 3.22 -3.47
C LEU A 48 -15.84 4.06 -2.29
N PRO A 49 -15.92 3.55 -1.04
CA PRO A 49 -15.49 4.28 0.15
C PRO A 49 -13.96 4.36 0.31
N PHE A 50 -13.19 3.86 -0.65
CA PHE A 50 -11.72 3.86 -0.63
C PHE A 50 -11.18 4.71 -1.77
N ARG A 51 -9.98 5.28 -1.57
CA ARG A 51 -9.37 6.25 -2.48
C ARG A 51 -8.44 5.61 -3.50
N TRP A 52 -7.89 4.45 -3.16
CA TRP A 52 -7.02 3.65 -4.02
C TRP A 52 -7.39 2.18 -3.93
N THR A 53 -7.03 1.43 -4.97
CA THR A 53 -7.03 -0.03 -4.97
C THR A 53 -5.61 -0.53 -5.20
N VAL A 54 -5.24 -1.61 -4.53
CA VAL A 54 -3.98 -2.34 -4.74
C VAL A 54 -4.33 -3.75 -5.18
N ALA A 55 -3.89 -4.14 -6.36
CA ALA A 55 -4.12 -5.46 -6.92
C ALA A 55 -2.82 -6.30 -6.95
N GLU A 56 -2.95 -7.58 -6.57
CA GLU A 56 -1.90 -8.60 -6.59
C GLU A 56 -2.54 -9.94 -6.97
N ASN A 57 -2.04 -10.62 -8.00
CA ASN A 57 -2.47 -11.99 -8.37
C ASN A 57 -4.01 -12.18 -8.41
N GLY A 58 -4.72 -11.24 -9.03
CA GLY A 58 -6.19 -11.27 -9.15
C GLY A 58 -6.97 -10.88 -7.89
N ARG A 59 -6.30 -10.56 -6.78
CA ARG A 59 -6.93 -10.04 -5.55
C ARG A 59 -6.76 -8.54 -5.48
N THR A 60 -7.82 -7.83 -5.11
CA THR A 60 -7.83 -6.37 -4.99
C THR A 60 -8.16 -5.94 -3.56
N ARG A 61 -7.43 -4.96 -3.02
CA ARG A 61 -7.66 -4.39 -1.69
C ARG A 61 -7.88 -2.89 -1.78
N GLY A 62 -8.94 -2.39 -1.15
CA GLY A 62 -9.22 -0.96 -1.04
C GLY A 62 -8.38 -0.28 0.05
N CYS A 63 -7.89 0.92 -0.23
CA CYS A 63 -7.11 1.75 0.70
C CYS A 63 -7.73 3.14 0.81
N MET A 64 -8.13 3.55 2.02
CA MET A 64 -8.74 4.86 2.25
C MET A 64 -7.72 6.02 2.31
N GLY A 65 -6.49 5.73 2.74
CA GLY A 65 -5.47 6.74 3.01
C GLY A 65 -4.06 6.27 2.68
N ILE A 66 -3.11 7.21 2.63
CA ILE A 66 -1.69 6.94 2.36
C ILE A 66 -1.10 5.88 3.32
N PRO A 67 -1.35 5.91 4.65
CA PRO A 67 -0.81 4.88 5.54
C PRO A 67 -1.30 3.47 5.20
N GLY A 68 -2.58 3.34 4.84
CA GLY A 68 -3.17 2.06 4.43
C GLY A 68 -2.61 1.57 3.09
N LEU A 69 -2.39 2.49 2.14
CA LEU A 69 -1.76 2.20 0.86
C LEU A 69 -0.33 1.67 1.06
N LEU A 70 0.52 2.43 1.78
CA LEU A 70 1.91 2.04 2.01
C LEU A 70 2.02 0.71 2.76
N ARG A 71 1.16 0.48 3.77
CA ARG A 71 1.08 -0.79 4.49
C ARG A 71 0.73 -1.95 3.56
N THR A 72 -0.26 -1.76 2.69
CA THR A 72 -0.72 -2.79 1.76
C THR A 72 0.35 -3.12 0.72
N VAL A 73 0.99 -2.10 0.16
CA VAL A 73 2.11 -2.26 -0.77
C VAL A 73 3.28 -3.00 -0.11
N ARG A 74 3.72 -2.57 1.08
CA ARG A 74 4.81 -3.24 1.79
C ARG A 74 4.49 -4.70 2.10
N SER A 75 3.27 -5.00 2.55
CA SER A 75 2.83 -6.39 2.79
C SER A 75 2.84 -7.24 1.52
N GLY A 76 2.55 -6.64 0.37
CA GLY A 76 2.53 -7.33 -0.91
C GLY A 76 3.92 -7.56 -1.48
N LEU A 77 4.88 -6.66 -1.25
CA LEU A 77 6.24 -6.76 -1.81
C LEU A 77 7.24 -7.48 -0.89
N ASP A 78 7.06 -7.39 0.43
CA ASP A 78 7.99 -7.95 1.41
C ASP A 78 7.30 -9.07 2.23
N PRO A 79 7.57 -10.35 1.92
CA PRO A 79 7.03 -11.49 2.66
C PRO A 79 7.54 -11.59 4.11
N ALA A 80 8.73 -11.06 4.38
CA ALA A 80 9.34 -11.06 5.70
C ALA A 80 8.73 -9.98 6.59
N TRP A 81 8.14 -8.94 5.99
CA TRP A 81 7.45 -7.90 6.73
C TRP A 81 6.22 -8.46 7.46
N ARG A 82 6.17 -8.20 8.76
CA ARG A 82 5.04 -8.53 9.63
C ARG A 82 4.42 -7.22 10.13
N PRO A 83 3.15 -6.90 9.80
CA PRO A 83 2.48 -5.76 10.41
C PRO A 83 2.44 -5.97 11.92
N VAL A 84 2.87 -4.95 12.68
CA VAL A 84 2.68 -4.92 14.13
C VAL A 84 1.19 -4.95 14.40
N ARG A 85 0.72 -6.00 15.08
CA ARG A 85 -0.67 -6.10 15.55
C ARG A 85 -0.71 -5.62 16.98
N LEU A 86 -1.14 -4.39 17.18
CA LEU A 86 -1.45 -3.88 18.51
C LEU A 86 -2.79 -4.48 18.94
N ARG A 87 -2.78 -5.23 20.04
CA ARG A 87 -4.00 -5.57 20.78
C ARG A 87 -4.27 -4.43 21.74
N ILE A 88 -5.34 -3.69 21.51
CA ILE A 88 -5.85 -2.74 22.50
C ILE A 88 -6.50 -3.61 23.58
N ALA A 89 -5.82 -3.77 24.72
CA ALA A 89 -6.49 -4.30 25.90
C ALA A 89 -7.58 -3.31 26.30
N PRO A 90 -8.81 -3.76 26.61
CA PRO A 90 -9.77 -2.88 27.26
C PRO A 90 -9.13 -2.47 28.60
N LEU A 91 -8.70 -1.21 28.71
CA LEU A 91 -8.50 -0.61 30.02
C LEU A 91 -9.84 -0.72 30.75
N PRO A 92 -9.90 -1.11 32.03
CA PRO A 92 -11.12 -0.89 32.79
C PRO A 92 -11.41 0.61 32.75
N LEU A 93 -12.55 0.99 32.16
CA LEU A 93 -12.95 2.38 31.94
C LEU A 93 -13.36 3.11 33.23
N VAL A 94 -13.12 2.52 34.42
CA VAL A 94 -13.52 3.10 35.71
C VAL A 94 -12.51 2.69 36.80
N PRO A 95 -12.04 3.61 37.67
CA PRO A 95 -11.39 3.25 38.93
C PRO A 95 -12.41 2.60 39.90
N PRO A 96 -11.97 1.86 40.94
CA PRO A 96 -12.84 1.38 42.00
C PRO A 96 -13.51 2.52 42.78
#